data_AF-A0A941L208-F1
#
_entry.id   AF-A0A941L208-F1
#
_cell.length_a   1.000
_cell.length_b   1.000
_cell.length_c   1.000
_cell.angle_alpha   90.00
_cell.angle_beta   90.00
_cell.angle_gamma   90.00
#
_symmetry.space_group_name_H-M   'P 1'
#
loop_
_entity.id
_entity.type
_entity.pdbx_description
1 polymer ?
#
loop_
_entity_poly.entity_id
_entity_poly.type
_entity_poly.pdbx_seq_one_letter_code
_entity_poly.pdbx_strand_id
1 'polypeptide(L)'
;MSTNLIIALIAICLFFSALLSGSETAITYVPREKIHQLSDSKRNKKIKNAKDELEKTIGGILVANNFVNILMASLSTILFVNFLDGDETAGSALSTIVITLLVLIAGEITP
;
A
#
# COMPACT_ATOMS: atom_id res chain seq x y z
N MET A 1 -17.84 4.80 15.36
CA MET A 1 -16.78 5.58 14.69
C MET A 1 -17.45 6.58 13.76
N SER A 2 -17.02 7.84 13.69
CA SER A 2 -17.64 8.77 12.75
C SER A 2 -17.29 8.35 11.31
N THR A 3 -18.26 8.38 10.40
CA THR A 3 -18.09 8.04 8.97
C THR A 3 -16.90 8.80 8.36
N ASN A 4 -16.75 10.07 8.71
CA ASN A 4 -15.64 10.92 8.29
C ASN A 4 -14.26 10.39 8.71
N LEU A 5 -14.16 9.79 9.90
CA LEU A 5 -12.91 9.21 10.38
C LEU A 5 -12.57 7.91 9.63
N ILE A 6 -13.57 7.09 9.28
CA ILE A 6 -13.36 5.90 8.45
C ILE A 6 -12.83 6.29 7.07
N ILE A 7 -13.45 7.31 6.44
CA ILE A 7 -13.02 7.81 5.13
C ILE A 7 -11.59 8.36 5.20
N ALA A 8 -11.26 9.14 6.23
CA ALA A 8 -9.90 9.66 6.42
C ALA A 8 -8.86 8.54 6.57
N LEU A 9 -9.19 7.48 7.32
CA LEU A 9 -8.32 6.31 7.47
C LEU A 9 -8.14 5.56 6.15
N ILE A 10 -9.21 5.34 5.37
CA ILE A 10 -9.12 4.72 4.05
C ILE A 10 -8.22 5.53 3.12
N ALA A 11 -8.34 6.86 3.12
CA ALA A 11 -7.50 7.74 2.31
C ALA A 11 -6.01 7.64 2.71
N ILE A 12 -5.72 7.58 4.01
CA ILE A 12 -4.35 7.38 4.52
C ILE A 12 -3.83 6.01 4.10
N CYS A 13 -4.63 4.94 4.23
CA CYS A 13 -4.26 3.61 3.78
C CYS A 13 -3.94 3.60 2.28
N LEU A 14 -4.75 4.26 1.45
CA LEU A 14 -4.54 4.33 0.00
C LEU A 14 -3.20 4.99 -0.33
N PHE A 15 -2.89 6.10 0.36
CA PHE A 15 -1.61 6.78 0.21
C PHE A 15 -0.41 5.91 0.61
N PHE A 16 -0.51 5.18 1.73
CA PHE A 16 0.54 4.25 2.15
C PHE A 16 0.73 3.09 1.17
N SER A 17 -0.36 2.51 0.64
CA SER A 17 -0.31 1.44 -0.35
C SER A 17 0.41 1.91 -1.63
N ALA A 18 0.04 3.09 -2.14
CA ALA A 18 0.70 3.71 -3.30
C ALA A 18 2.20 3.96 -3.06
N LEU A 19 2.57 4.53 -1.91
CA LEU A 19 3.98 4.76 -1.57
C LEU A 19 4.80 3.47 -1.47
N LEU A 20 4.23 2.42 -0.89
CA LEU A 20 4.90 1.12 -0.74
C LEU A 20 5.12 0.47 -2.11
N SER A 21 4.09 0.44 -2.96
CA SER A 21 4.20 -0.09 -4.33
C SER A 21 5.17 0.69 -5.22
N GLY A 22 5.12 2.02 -5.16
CA GLY A 22 6.07 2.89 -5.86
C GLY A 22 7.51 2.67 -5.37
N SER A 23 7.71 2.42 -4.07
CA SER A 23 9.02 2.11 -3.49
C SER A 23 9.55 0.75 -3.96
N GLU A 24 8.69 -0.26 -4.08
CA GLU A 24 9.03 -1.58 -4.63
C GLU A 24 9.49 -1.48 -6.08
N THR A 25 8.74 -0.76 -6.92
CA THR A 25 9.08 -0.56 -8.33
C THR A 25 10.39 0.22 -8.46
N ALA A 26 10.54 1.30 -7.69
CA ALA A 26 11.73 2.14 -7.72
C ALA A 26 13.00 1.37 -7.29
N ILE A 27 12.94 0.62 -6.18
CA ILE A 27 14.12 -0.12 -5.70
C ILE A 27 14.46 -1.28 -6.63
N THR A 28 13.47 -1.91 -7.27
CA THR A 28 13.69 -3.02 -8.20
C THR A 28 14.31 -2.55 -9.51
N TYR A 29 13.83 -1.43 -10.07
CA TYR A 29 14.28 -0.90 -11.36
C TYR A 29 15.74 -0.39 -11.36
N VAL A 30 16.23 0.17 -10.26
CA VAL A 30 17.58 0.76 -10.22
C VAL A 30 18.66 -0.34 -10.25
N PRO A 31 19.69 -0.28 -11.12
CA PRO A 31 20.77 -1.26 -11.16
C PRO A 31 21.64 -1.25 -9.88
N ARG A 32 22.13 -2.42 -9.43
CA ARG A 32 22.98 -2.54 -8.23
C ARG A 32 24.28 -1.73 -8.38
N GLU A 33 24.82 -1.70 -9.58
CA GLU A 33 26.08 -1.05 -9.94
C GLU A 33 25.98 0.47 -9.80
N LYS A 34 24.84 1.05 -10.21
CA LYS A 34 24.58 2.49 -10.05
C LYS A 34 24.51 2.91 -8.58
N ILE A 35 23.93 2.06 -7.71
CA ILE A 35 23.83 2.35 -6.27
C ILE A 35 25.21 2.24 -5.60
N HIS A 36 26.07 1.33 -6.07
CA HIS A 36 27.44 1.21 -5.57
C HIS A 36 28.34 2.40 -5.95
N GLN A 37 28.07 3.07 -7.08
CA GLN A 37 28.77 4.28 -7.51
C GLN A 37 28.43 5.53 -6.67
N LEU A 38 27.40 5.48 -5.81
CA LEU A 38 27.06 6.59 -4.93
C LEU A 38 28.15 6.83 -3.88
N SER A 39 28.41 8.11 -3.58
CA SER A 39 29.34 8.53 -2.54
C SER A 39 28.97 7.95 -1.17
N ASP A 40 29.97 7.72 -0.31
CA ASP A 40 29.72 7.16 1.02
C ASP A 40 29.20 8.22 1.99
N SER A 41 27.88 8.39 1.98
CA SER A 41 27.13 9.13 2.98
C SER A 41 26.28 8.19 3.84
N LYS A 42 25.87 8.62 5.04
CA LYS A 42 24.97 7.84 5.90
C LYS A 42 23.67 7.44 5.19
N ARG A 43 23.15 8.30 4.31
CA ARG A 43 21.93 8.04 3.52
C ARG A 43 22.21 7.00 2.43
N ASN A 44 23.30 7.13 1.70
CA ASN A 44 23.64 6.23 0.60
C ASN A 44 23.97 4.82 1.11
N LYS A 45 24.56 4.68 2.31
CA LYS A 45 24.77 3.38 2.95
C LYS A 45 23.45 2.63 3.20
N LYS A 46 22.39 3.33 3.62
CA LYS A 46 21.06 2.69 3.79
C LYS A 46 20.50 2.19 2.46
N ILE A 47 20.66 2.97 1.40
CA ILE A 47 20.18 2.62 0.05
C ILE A 47 20.98 1.44 -0.52
N LYS A 48 22.32 1.43 -0.33
CA LYS A 48 23.19 0.30 -0.67
C LYS A 48 22.73 -0.97 0.04
N ASN A 49 22.61 -0.94 1.37
CA ASN A 49 22.14 -2.08 2.16
C ASN A 49 20.75 -2.58 1.74
N ALA A 50 19.80 -1.67 1.48
CA ALA A 50 18.46 -2.03 1.03
C ALA A 50 18.48 -2.72 -0.35
N LYS A 51 19.38 -2.30 -1.24
CA LYS A 51 19.56 -2.94 -2.55
C LYS A 51 20.34 -4.25 -2.45
N ASP A 52 21.27 -4.37 -1.50
CA ASP A 52 22.02 -5.60 -1.27
C ASP A 52 21.11 -6.70 -0.73
N GLU A 53 20.30 -6.36 0.26
CA GLU A 53 19.22 -7.18 0.82
C GLU A 53 17.88 -6.95 0.09
N LEU A 54 17.90 -6.90 -1.26
CA LEU A 54 16.71 -6.59 -2.06
C LEU A 54 15.53 -7.51 -1.74
N GLU A 55 15.75 -8.81 -1.63
CA GLU A 55 14.69 -9.79 -1.32
C GLU A 55 14.01 -9.50 0.02
N LYS A 56 14.80 -9.17 1.05
CA LYS A 56 14.28 -8.84 2.38
C LYS A 56 13.58 -7.48 2.39
N THR A 57 14.08 -6.53 1.61
CA THR A 57 13.47 -5.19 1.47
C THR A 57 12.13 -5.27 0.75
N ILE A 58 12.08 -5.95 -0.41
CA ILE A 58 10.83 -6.20 -1.15
C ILE A 58 9.88 -7.02 -0.29
N GLY A 59 10.35 -8.08 0.38
CA GLY A 59 9.51 -8.88 1.28
C GLY A 59 8.87 -8.04 2.39
N GLY A 60 9.62 -7.12 2.99
CA GLY A 60 9.08 -6.18 3.99
C GLY A 60 8.04 -5.21 3.42
N ILE A 61 8.31 -4.66 2.22
CA ILE A 61 7.38 -3.77 1.52
C ILE A 61 6.08 -4.51 1.17
N LEU A 62 6.18 -5.73 0.68
CA LEU A 62 5.04 -6.56 0.27
C LEU A 62 4.14 -6.91 1.46
N VAL A 63 4.73 -7.25 2.62
CA VAL A 63 3.98 -7.50 3.86
C VAL A 63 3.29 -6.22 4.35
N ALA A 64 3.99 -5.08 4.33
CA ALA A 64 3.41 -3.81 4.74
C ALA A 64 2.25 -3.39 3.83
N ASN A 65 2.38 -3.57 2.51
CA ASN A 65 1.34 -3.22 1.55
C ASN A 65 0.09 -4.10 1.74
N ASN A 66 0.30 -5.41 1.90
CA ASN A 66 -0.79 -6.34 2.20
C ASN A 66 -1.52 -6.01 3.50
N PHE A 67 -0.78 -5.68 4.55
CA PHE A 67 -1.36 -5.26 5.82
C PHE A 67 -2.26 -4.03 5.64
N VAL A 68 -1.78 -3.00 4.93
CA VAL A 68 -2.54 -1.78 4.65
C VAL A 68 -3.79 -2.08 3.81
N ASN A 69 -3.70 -2.97 2.82
CA ASN A 69 -4.84 -3.36 1.98
C ASN A 69 -5.91 -4.11 2.77
N ILE A 70 -5.52 -5.03 3.65
CA ILE A 70 -6.46 -5.76 4.52
C ILE A 70 -7.16 -4.82 5.50
N LEU A 71 -6.41 -3.88 6.09
CA LEU A 71 -6.99 -2.84 6.95
C LEU A 71 -8.00 -1.98 6.17
N MET A 72 -7.64 -1.56 4.96
CA MET A 72 -8.50 -0.76 4.10
C MET A 72 -9.79 -1.50 3.73
N ALA A 73 -9.70 -2.78 3.35
CA ALA A 73 -10.84 -3.63 3.07
C ALA A 73 -11.75 -3.80 4.29
N SER A 74 -11.16 -4.01 5.48
CA SER A 74 -11.91 -4.14 6.73
C SER A 74 -12.68 -2.85 7.08
N LEU A 75 -12.04 -1.69 6.94
CA LEU A 75 -12.65 -0.38 7.17
C LEU A 75 -13.72 -0.05 6.12
N SER A 76 -13.46 -0.39 4.85
CA SER A 76 -14.40 -0.23 3.74
C SER A 76 -15.68 -1.03 3.99
N THR A 77 -15.56 -2.28 4.43
CA THR A 77 -16.75 -3.11 4.71
C THR A 77 -17.62 -2.48 5.79
N ILE A 78 -17.03 -1.96 6.87
CA ILE A 78 -17.77 -1.22 7.89
C ILE A 78 -18.44 0.03 7.29
N LEU A 79 -17.76 0.75 6.40
CA LEU A 79 -18.30 1.95 5.77
C LEU A 79 -19.52 1.64 4.90
N PHE A 80 -19.40 0.66 4.00
CA PHE A 80 -20.44 0.33 3.02
C PHE A 80 -21.67 -0.32 3.65
N VAL A 81 -21.49 -1.16 4.67
CA VAL A 81 -22.63 -1.73 5.42
C VAL A 81 -23.42 -0.63 6.13
N ASN A 82 -22.72 0.32 6.77
CA ASN A 82 -23.40 1.46 7.40
C ASN A 82 -24.04 2.41 6.37
N PHE A 83 -23.52 2.48 5.15
CA PHE A 83 -24.07 3.31 4.08
C PHE A 83 -25.34 2.73 3.45
N LEU A 84 -25.49 1.40 3.42
CA LEU A 84 -26.65 0.70 2.88
C LEU A 84 -27.68 0.34 3.97
N ASP A 85 -27.87 1.23 4.95
CA ASP A 85 -28.84 1.05 6.04
C ASP A 85 -28.71 -0.29 6.82
N GLY A 86 -27.51 -0.86 6.87
CA GLY A 86 -27.25 -2.13 7.56
C GLY A 86 -27.48 -3.39 6.71
N ASP A 87 -27.66 -3.27 5.39
CA ASP A 87 -27.63 -4.43 4.49
C ASP A 87 -26.20 -4.99 4.40
N GLU A 88 -25.90 -5.96 5.26
CA GLU A 88 -24.59 -6.61 5.36
C GLU A 88 -24.20 -7.31 4.06
N THR A 89 -25.17 -7.88 3.34
CA THR A 89 -24.93 -8.70 2.15
C THR A 89 -24.55 -7.81 0.96
N ALA A 90 -25.35 -6.78 0.70
CA ALA A 90 -25.08 -5.83 -0.37
C ALA A 90 -23.86 -4.95 -0.03
N GLY A 91 -23.71 -4.54 1.24
CA GLY A 91 -22.63 -3.68 1.69
C GLY A 91 -21.26 -4.34 1.64
N SER A 92 -21.14 -5.59 2.09
CA SER A 92 -19.88 -6.34 2.02
C SER A 92 -19.48 -6.70 0.59
N ALA A 93 -20.44 -7.07 -0.26
CA ALA A 93 -20.19 -7.38 -1.67
C ALA A 93 -19.72 -6.13 -2.44
N LEU A 94 -20.42 -5.00 -2.29
CA LEU A 94 -20.06 -3.75 -2.94
C LEU A 94 -18.71 -3.22 -2.44
N SER A 95 -18.46 -3.30 -1.13
CA SER A 95 -17.17 -2.93 -0.53
C SER A 95 -16.02 -3.69 -1.17
N THR A 96 -16.15 -5.02 -1.29
CA THR A 96 -15.11 -5.87 -1.87
C THR A 96 -14.78 -5.45 -3.30
N ILE A 97 -15.81 -5.24 -4.14
CA ILE A 97 -15.60 -4.84 -5.53
C ILE A 97 -14.92 -3.47 -5.61
N VAL A 98 -15.44 -2.48 -4.88
CA VAL A 98 -14.91 -1.11 -4.92
C VAL A 98 -13.49 -1.04 -4.39
N ILE A 99 -13.21 -1.70 -3.26
CA ILE A 99 -11.89 -1.63 -2.63
C ILE A 99 -10.84 -2.37 -3.46
N THR A 100 -11.18 -3.51 -4.06
CA THR A 100 -10.28 -4.22 -4.97
C THR A 100 -9.95 -3.35 -6.18
N LEU A 101 -10.94 -2.70 -6.80
CA LEU A 101 -10.66 -1.79 -7.92
C LEU A 101 -9.79 -0.59 -7.49
N LEU A 102 -10.06 0.00 -6.33
CA LEU A 102 -9.26 1.10 -5.80
C LEU A 102 -7.81 0.69 -5.53
N VAL A 103 -7.60 -0.47 -4.88
CA VAL A 103 -6.26 -0.98 -4.59
C VAL A 103 -5.52 -1.37 -5.86
N LEU A 104 -6.18 -2.01 -6.84
CA LEU A 104 -5.56 -2.33 -8.12
C LEU A 104 -5.12 -1.06 -8.86
N ILE A 105 -6.00 -0.05 -8.92
CA ILE A 105 -5.69 1.19 -9.64
C ILE A 105 -4.60 1.99 -8.91
N ALA A 106 -4.73 2.20 -7.60
CA ALA A 106 -3.84 3.08 -6.83
C ALA A 106 -2.55 2.39 -6.35
N GLY A 107 -2.58 1.07 -6.20
CA GLY A 107 -1.50 0.28 -5.60
C GLY A 107 -0.77 -0.64 -6.57
N GLU A 108 -1.33 -0.99 -7.75
CA GLU A 108 -0.66 -1.88 -8.70
C GLU A 108 -0.48 -1.30 -10.11
N ILE A 109 -1.50 -0.62 -10.65
CA ILE A 109 -1.50 -0.17 -12.06
C ILE A 109 -0.97 1.27 -12.22
N THR A 110 -1.24 2.14 -11.25
CA THR A 110 -0.75 3.52 -11.26
C THR A 110 0.42 3.62 -10.28
N PRO A 111 1.68 3.66 -10.77
CA PRO A 111 2.85 3.84 -9.90
C PRO A 111 2.87 5.22 -9.23
#